data_AF-A0A520Q0D8-F1
#
_entry.id   AF-A0A520Q0D8-F1
#
_cell.length_a   1.000
_cell.length_b   1.000
_cell.length_c   1.000
_cell.angle_alpha   90.00
_cell.angle_beta   90.00
_cell.angle_gamma   90.00
#
_symmetry.space_group_name_H-M   'P 1'
#
loop_
_entity.id
_entity.type
_entity.pdbx_description
1 polymer ?
#
loop_
_entity_poly.entity_id
_entity_poly.type
_entity_poly.pdbx_seq_one_letter_code
_entity_poly.pdbx_strand_id
1 'polypeptide(L)'
;MRWTSLAGLLWLTASVGHAQSSVDAALQTADAHAQEGDHRAAIGVLETARAETPSARLDLSLAVNLAATGSLRDAATLLRALIDAGTNPLVAEVARERLAAIERRLPTLTVMFRDPPPPSSRLMIDGHLEAQLIGARTTTLTLDPGVHVVEVHDADGHVLARTESEVREGQRSEVALMPAGLPPPALAYDQGAAADASTGFDLDEALPWILAGAGTVVLIAVSIAIGVAVSESSGMSPTMSNVPPVVIGEMD
;
A
#
# COMPACT_ATOMS: atom_id res chain seq x y z
N MET A 1 -57.27 21.06 -34.32
CA MET A 1 -56.19 21.86 -33.67
C MET A 1 -55.51 20.97 -32.65
N ARG A 2 -54.26 20.58 -32.89
CA ARG A 2 -53.46 19.68 -32.04
C ARG A 2 -52.40 20.53 -31.33
N TRP A 3 -52.54 20.70 -30.02
CA TRP A 3 -51.56 21.40 -29.15
C TRP A 3 -51.38 20.57 -27.89
N THR A 4 -50.60 19.49 -27.97
CA THR A 4 -50.15 18.72 -26.81
C THR A 4 -48.87 17.97 -27.18
N SER A 5 -47.70 18.59 -27.02
CA SER A 5 -46.37 17.91 -26.91
C SER A 5 -45.23 18.93 -26.75
N LEU A 6 -45.14 19.63 -25.60
CA LEU A 6 -43.97 20.46 -25.27
C LEU A 6 -43.71 20.54 -23.74
N ALA A 7 -44.07 19.51 -22.97
CA ALA A 7 -43.85 19.49 -21.51
C ALA A 7 -42.74 18.52 -21.06
N GLY A 8 -42.19 17.68 -21.95
CA GLY A 8 -41.25 16.62 -21.60
C GLY A 8 -39.77 17.03 -21.53
N LEU A 9 -39.38 18.19 -22.05
CA LEU A 9 -37.96 18.56 -22.21
C LEU A 9 -37.40 19.42 -21.06
N LEU A 10 -38.24 19.96 -20.17
CA LEU A 10 -37.81 20.91 -19.14
C LEU A 10 -37.35 20.26 -17.82
N TRP A 11 -37.68 18.98 -17.59
CA TRP A 11 -37.30 18.27 -16.36
C TRP A 11 -35.90 17.65 -16.42
N LEU A 12 -35.32 17.48 -17.62
CA LEU A 12 -34.01 16.83 -17.77
C LEU A 12 -32.83 17.76 -17.46
N THR A 13 -33.00 19.08 -17.57
CA THR A 13 -31.93 20.05 -17.31
C THR A 13 -31.75 20.32 -15.81
N ALA A 14 -32.82 20.22 -15.02
CA ALA A 14 -32.78 20.45 -13.58
C ALA A 14 -31.99 19.36 -12.83
N SER A 15 -32.09 18.10 -13.25
CA SER A 15 -31.39 16.99 -12.59
C SER A 15 -29.87 17.03 -12.80
N VAL A 16 -29.42 17.40 -14.00
CA VAL A 16 -27.99 17.54 -14.32
C VAL A 16 -27.36 18.70 -13.55
N GLY A 17 -28.06 19.83 -13.42
CA GLY A 17 -27.57 20.97 -12.64
C GLY A 17 -27.45 20.65 -11.15
N HIS A 18 -28.39 19.89 -10.59
CA HIS A 18 -28.34 19.49 -9.19
C HIS A 18 -27.18 18.53 -8.88
N ALA A 19 -26.96 17.52 -9.73
CA ALA A 19 -25.84 16.58 -9.59
C ALA A 19 -24.47 17.26 -9.73
N GLN A 20 -24.33 18.25 -10.62
CA GLN A 20 -23.09 19.00 -10.74
C GLN A 20 -22.83 19.85 -9.47
N SER A 21 -23.88 20.48 -8.92
CA SER A 21 -23.77 21.29 -7.71
C SER A 21 -23.39 20.49 -6.46
N SER A 22 -23.85 19.23 -6.35
CA SER A 22 -23.48 18.36 -5.22
C SER A 22 -22.02 17.90 -5.32
N VAL A 23 -21.54 17.55 -6.51
CA VAL A 23 -20.13 17.19 -6.75
C VAL A 23 -19.20 18.36 -6.41
N ASP A 24 -19.51 19.58 -6.89
CA ASP A 24 -18.67 20.74 -6.62
C ASP A 24 -18.68 21.13 -5.13
N ALA A 25 -19.82 20.99 -4.44
CA ALA A 25 -19.90 21.20 -2.98
C ALA A 25 -19.09 20.16 -2.18
N ALA A 26 -19.14 18.90 -2.59
CA ALA A 26 -18.34 17.83 -1.97
C ALA A 26 -16.84 18.06 -2.16
N LEU A 27 -16.40 18.45 -3.36
CA LEU A 27 -15.02 18.80 -3.63
C LEU A 27 -14.56 19.98 -2.77
N GLN A 28 -15.36 21.05 -2.70
CA GLN A 28 -15.03 22.21 -1.87
C GLN A 28 -14.89 21.85 -0.38
N THR A 29 -15.78 20.98 0.12
CA THR A 29 -15.74 20.54 1.53
C THR A 29 -14.53 19.64 1.80
N ALA A 30 -14.24 18.72 0.89
CA ALA A 30 -13.06 17.87 0.98
C ALA A 30 -11.76 18.68 0.91
N ASP A 31 -11.70 19.69 0.04
CA ASP A 31 -10.55 20.61 -0.07
C ASP A 31 -10.35 21.42 1.22
N ALA A 32 -11.44 21.86 1.88
CA ALA A 32 -11.35 22.54 3.17
C ALA A 32 -10.75 21.62 4.25
N HIS A 33 -11.23 20.37 4.35
CA HIS A 33 -10.66 19.39 5.27
C HIS A 33 -9.19 19.08 4.96
N ALA A 34 -8.84 18.94 3.68
CA ALA A 34 -7.46 18.70 3.26
C ALA A 34 -6.53 19.89 3.58
N GLN A 35 -7.01 21.13 3.48
CA GLN A 35 -6.26 22.33 3.87
C GLN A 35 -6.00 22.39 5.38
N GLU A 36 -6.92 21.84 6.18
CA GLU A 36 -6.77 21.68 7.62
C GLU A 36 -5.87 20.48 7.99
N GLY A 37 -5.43 19.69 7.01
CA GLY A 37 -4.64 18.47 7.19
C GLY A 37 -5.48 17.24 7.58
N ASP A 38 -6.81 17.37 7.65
CA ASP A 38 -7.73 16.26 7.94
C ASP A 38 -8.12 15.51 6.66
N HIS A 39 -7.15 14.81 6.10
CA HIS A 39 -7.36 13.99 4.90
C HIS A 39 -8.35 12.83 5.13
N ARG A 40 -8.54 12.38 6.37
CA ARG A 40 -9.52 11.31 6.68
C ARG A 40 -10.95 11.82 6.58
N ALA A 41 -11.24 13.01 7.11
CA ALA A 41 -12.54 13.64 6.91
C ALA A 41 -12.80 13.92 5.42
N ALA A 42 -11.79 14.39 4.68
CA ALA A 42 -11.89 14.61 3.24
C ALA A 42 -12.27 13.32 2.48
N ILE A 43 -11.64 12.19 2.79
CA ILE A 43 -11.96 10.87 2.21
C ILE A 43 -13.43 10.51 2.47
N GLY A 44 -13.91 10.62 3.72
CA GLY A 44 -15.29 10.27 4.06
C GLY A 44 -16.33 11.09 3.30
N VAL A 45 -16.08 12.39 3.10
CA VAL A 45 -16.94 13.26 2.28
C VAL A 45 -16.95 12.81 0.81
N LEU A 46 -15.77 12.53 0.24
CA LEU A 46 -15.63 12.12 -1.16
C LEU A 46 -16.26 10.76 -1.43
N GLU A 47 -16.11 9.79 -0.54
CA GLU A 47 -16.73 8.46 -0.65
C GLU A 47 -18.26 8.55 -0.63
N THR A 48 -18.79 9.36 0.29
CA THR A 48 -20.24 9.60 0.38
C THR A 48 -20.77 10.22 -0.91
N ALA A 49 -20.11 11.28 -1.41
CA ALA A 49 -20.50 11.94 -2.65
C ALA A 49 -20.37 11.03 -3.87
N ARG A 50 -19.33 10.19 -3.92
CA ARG A 50 -19.10 9.22 -5.00
C ARG A 50 -20.18 8.14 -5.05
N ALA A 51 -20.66 7.70 -3.89
CA ALA A 51 -21.76 6.73 -3.80
C ALA A 51 -23.07 7.29 -4.37
N GLU A 52 -23.31 8.60 -4.20
CA GLU A 52 -24.48 9.29 -4.74
C GLU A 52 -24.33 9.63 -6.22
N THR A 53 -23.19 10.17 -6.63
CA THR A 53 -22.91 10.64 -7.99
C THR A 53 -21.46 10.32 -8.39
N PRO A 54 -21.21 9.16 -9.03
CA PRO A 54 -19.89 8.80 -9.51
C PRO A 54 -19.33 9.84 -10.49
N SER A 55 -18.10 10.29 -10.26
CA SER A 55 -17.46 11.32 -11.08
C SER A 55 -15.94 11.18 -11.08
N ALA A 56 -15.33 11.31 -12.25
CA ALA A 56 -13.87 11.25 -12.41
C ALA A 56 -13.13 12.32 -11.60
N ARG A 57 -13.77 13.48 -11.31
CA ARG A 57 -13.20 14.53 -10.46
C ARG A 57 -13.18 14.12 -8.99
N LEU A 58 -14.24 13.46 -8.51
CA LEU A 58 -14.29 12.93 -7.15
C LEU A 58 -13.25 11.83 -6.96
N ASP A 59 -13.17 10.91 -7.93
CA ASP A 59 -12.18 9.84 -7.94
C ASP A 59 -10.75 10.40 -7.90
N LEU A 60 -10.44 11.41 -8.71
CA LEU A 60 -9.11 12.02 -8.71
C LEU A 60 -8.77 12.66 -7.34
N SER A 61 -9.71 13.40 -6.75
CA SER A 61 -9.51 14.01 -5.43
C SER A 61 -9.38 12.97 -4.31
N LEU A 62 -10.15 11.88 -4.40
CA LEU A 62 -10.08 10.75 -3.46
C LEU A 62 -8.71 10.08 -3.52
N ALA A 63 -8.17 9.84 -4.72
CA ALA A 63 -6.83 9.28 -4.89
C ALA A 63 -5.74 10.16 -4.24
N VAL A 64 -5.86 11.49 -4.37
CA VAL A 64 -4.92 12.44 -3.77
C VAL A 64 -4.96 12.36 -2.24
N ASN A 65 -6.15 12.32 -1.65
CA ASN A 65 -6.29 12.24 -0.20
C ASN A 65 -5.86 10.87 0.36
N LEU A 66 -6.15 9.78 -0.34
CA LEU A 66 -5.63 8.44 0.01
C LEU A 66 -4.09 8.40 0.00
N ALA A 67 -3.47 9.03 -1.01
CA ALA A 67 -2.02 9.12 -1.08
C ALA A 67 -1.42 9.97 0.05
N ALA A 68 -2.15 10.96 0.55
CA ALA A 68 -1.74 11.80 1.68
C ALA A 68 -1.84 11.06 3.03
N THR A 69 -2.76 10.08 3.16
CA THR A 69 -2.87 9.24 4.36
C THR A 69 -1.96 8.02 4.35
N GLY A 70 -1.17 7.81 3.28
CA GLY A 70 -0.27 6.66 3.14
C GLY A 70 -0.88 5.43 2.46
N SER A 71 -2.15 5.49 2.05
CA SER A 71 -2.85 4.43 1.31
C SER A 71 -2.50 4.47 -0.18
N LEU A 72 -1.23 4.27 -0.49
CA LEU A 72 -0.63 4.40 -1.81
C LEU A 72 -1.16 3.34 -2.80
N ARG A 73 -1.42 2.11 -2.36
CA ARG A 73 -1.92 1.01 -3.19
C ARG A 73 -3.34 1.28 -3.66
N ASP A 74 -4.19 1.77 -2.76
CA ASP A 74 -5.57 2.15 -3.09
C ASP A 74 -5.60 3.36 -4.03
N ALA A 75 -4.79 4.38 -3.72
CA ALA A 75 -4.63 5.54 -4.60
C ALA A 75 -4.16 5.13 -6.01
N ALA A 76 -3.16 4.27 -6.13
CA ALA A 76 -2.66 3.78 -7.41
C ALA A 76 -3.72 2.98 -8.18
N THR A 77 -4.47 2.12 -7.49
CA THR A 77 -5.56 1.33 -8.08
C THR A 77 -6.63 2.24 -8.67
N LEU A 78 -7.02 3.27 -7.91
CA LEU A 78 -8.04 4.22 -8.32
C LEU A 78 -7.59 5.08 -9.50
N LEU A 79 -6.33 5.52 -9.53
CA LEU A 79 -5.76 6.26 -10.66
C LEU A 79 -5.67 5.40 -11.93
N ARG A 80 -5.30 4.12 -11.83
CA ARG A 80 -5.31 3.19 -12.99
C ARG A 80 -6.71 3.06 -13.55
N ALA A 81 -7.71 2.83 -12.69
CA ALA A 81 -9.10 2.77 -13.12
C ALA A 81 -9.56 4.05 -13.84
N LEU A 82 -9.13 5.23 -13.37
CA LEU A 82 -9.42 6.50 -14.05
C LEU A 82 -8.76 6.62 -15.44
N ILE A 83 -7.51 6.17 -15.56
CA ILE A 83 -6.77 6.17 -16.83
C ILE A 83 -7.46 5.22 -17.83
N ASP A 84 -7.81 4.03 -17.37
CA ASP A 84 -8.44 2.98 -18.19
C ASP A 84 -9.86 3.37 -18.64
N ALA A 85 -10.61 4.08 -17.78
CA ALA A 85 -11.94 4.59 -18.12
C ALA A 85 -11.92 5.64 -19.24
N GLY A 86 -10.80 6.35 -19.43
CA GLY A 86 -10.60 7.26 -20.56
C GLY A 86 -11.60 8.42 -20.67
N THR A 87 -12.34 8.73 -19.60
CA THR A 87 -13.53 9.61 -19.66
C THR A 87 -13.19 11.06 -19.99
N ASN A 88 -12.02 11.56 -19.55
CA ASN A 88 -11.53 12.90 -19.86
C ASN A 88 -10.01 12.89 -20.04
N PRO A 89 -9.48 13.32 -21.20
CA PRO A 89 -8.05 13.23 -21.50
C PRO A 89 -7.17 14.06 -20.56
N LEU A 90 -7.67 15.21 -20.09
CA LEU A 90 -6.94 16.05 -19.14
C LEU A 90 -6.85 15.38 -17.76
N VAL A 91 -7.95 14.77 -17.30
CA VAL A 91 -7.98 14.02 -16.04
C VAL A 91 -7.07 12.80 -16.11
N ALA A 92 -7.08 12.08 -17.24
CA ALA A 92 -6.22 10.93 -17.46
C ALA A 92 -4.73 11.32 -17.44
N GLU A 93 -4.36 12.48 -17.99
CA GLU A 93 -2.97 12.95 -17.96
C GLU A 93 -2.51 13.27 -16.54
N VAL A 94 -3.32 14.02 -15.78
CA VAL A 94 -3.04 14.28 -14.37
C VAL A 94 -2.97 12.96 -13.59
N ALA A 95 -3.86 12.00 -13.87
CA ALA A 95 -3.85 10.70 -13.22
C ALA A 95 -2.58 9.90 -13.53
N ARG A 96 -2.05 9.94 -14.77
CA ARG A 96 -0.77 9.30 -15.13
C ARG A 96 0.40 9.91 -14.38
N GLU A 97 0.48 11.24 -14.32
CA GLU A 97 1.54 11.94 -13.59
C GLU A 97 1.54 11.55 -12.11
N ARG A 98 0.35 11.55 -11.48
CA ARG A 98 0.17 11.16 -10.08
C ARG A 98 0.48 9.69 -9.86
N LEU A 99 0.04 8.80 -10.75
CA LEU A 99 0.31 7.37 -10.67
C LEU A 99 1.82 7.12 -10.72
N ALA A 100 2.53 7.75 -11.65
CA ALA A 100 3.98 7.61 -11.76
C ALA A 100 4.73 8.14 -10.52
N ALA A 101 4.18 9.15 -9.83
CA ALA A 101 4.74 9.62 -8.55
C ALA A 101 4.48 8.63 -7.40
N ILE A 102 3.29 8.03 -7.34
CA ILE A 102 2.93 7.02 -6.34
C ILE A 102 3.72 5.73 -6.55
N GLU A 103 3.87 5.26 -7.78
CA GLU A 103 4.62 4.03 -8.09
C GLU A 103 6.08 4.09 -7.67
N ARG A 104 6.68 5.30 -7.64
CA ARG A 104 8.03 5.52 -7.09
C ARG A 104 8.09 5.43 -5.56
N ARG A 105 6.97 5.67 -4.87
CA ARG A 105 6.83 5.63 -3.42
C ARG A 105 6.27 4.31 -2.90
N LEU A 106 5.70 3.47 -3.76
CA LEU A 106 5.17 2.17 -3.37
C LEU A 106 6.31 1.23 -2.95
N PRO A 107 6.34 0.75 -1.69
CA PRO A 107 7.28 -0.28 -1.31
C PRO A 107 7.01 -1.59 -2.07
N THR A 108 8.08 -2.33 -2.24
CA THR A 108 8.06 -3.68 -2.82
C THR A 108 8.58 -4.66 -1.78
N LEU A 109 7.79 -5.68 -1.47
CA LEU A 109 8.19 -6.79 -0.60
C LEU A 109 8.38 -8.04 -1.44
N THR A 110 9.60 -8.58 -1.43
CA THR A 110 9.91 -9.88 -2.03
C THR A 110 9.95 -10.93 -0.91
N VAL A 111 8.95 -11.80 -0.91
CA VAL A 111 8.90 -12.97 -0.03
C VAL A 111 9.65 -14.12 -0.70
N MET A 112 10.69 -14.61 -0.04
CA MET A 112 11.49 -15.74 -0.48
C MET A 112 11.19 -16.95 0.40
N PHE A 113 10.95 -18.10 -0.19
CA PHE A 113 10.74 -19.35 0.54
C PHE A 113 12.00 -20.21 0.45
N ARG A 114 12.58 -20.57 1.61
CA ARG A 114 13.79 -21.41 1.63
C ARG A 114 13.52 -22.78 1.03
N ASP A 115 12.40 -23.37 1.44
CA ASP A 115 11.84 -24.58 0.84
C ASP A 115 10.56 -24.21 0.09
N PRO A 116 10.26 -24.86 -1.05
CA PRO A 116 9.02 -24.61 -1.77
C PRO A 116 7.82 -24.80 -0.83
N PRO A 117 6.92 -23.82 -0.72
CA PRO A 117 5.72 -23.98 0.11
C PRO A 117 4.90 -25.18 -0.39
N PRO A 118 4.18 -25.89 0.51
CA PRO A 118 3.28 -26.95 0.12
C PRO A 118 2.34 -26.51 -1.01
N PRO A 119 2.03 -27.38 -1.98
CA PRO A 119 1.05 -27.04 -3.02
C PRO A 119 -0.26 -26.67 -2.33
N SER A 120 -0.93 -25.61 -2.80
CA SER A 120 -2.15 -24.98 -2.22
C SER A 120 -1.95 -24.09 -0.99
N SER A 121 -0.71 -23.78 -0.61
CA SER A 121 -0.46 -22.75 0.42
C SER A 121 -0.93 -21.37 -0.05
N ARG A 122 -1.36 -20.53 0.90
CA ARG A 122 -1.85 -19.17 0.66
C ARG A 122 -0.94 -18.16 1.36
N LEU A 123 -0.56 -17.10 0.66
CA LEU A 123 0.13 -15.96 1.24
C LEU A 123 -0.90 -14.91 1.65
N MET A 124 -0.92 -14.62 2.93
CA MET A 124 -1.77 -13.63 3.56
C MET A 124 -0.91 -12.44 4.00
N ILE A 125 -1.38 -11.23 3.75
CA ILE A 125 -0.79 -10.00 4.30
C ILE A 125 -1.88 -9.22 5.00
N ASP A 126 -1.65 -8.87 6.26
CA ASP A 126 -2.61 -8.15 7.12
C ASP A 126 -3.99 -8.82 7.16
N GLY A 127 -4.03 -10.15 7.08
CA GLY A 127 -5.29 -10.92 7.06
C GLY A 127 -6.01 -10.94 5.71
N HIS A 128 -5.40 -10.44 4.63
CA HIS A 128 -5.92 -10.50 3.26
C HIS A 128 -5.14 -11.47 2.38
N LEU A 129 -5.84 -12.22 1.53
CA LEU A 129 -5.21 -13.13 0.57
C LEU A 129 -4.55 -12.36 -0.57
N GLU A 130 -3.22 -12.42 -0.65
CA GLU A 130 -2.43 -11.76 -1.71
C GLU A 130 -2.08 -12.70 -2.86
N ALA A 131 -1.72 -13.95 -2.55
CA ALA A 131 -1.30 -14.90 -3.57
C ALA A 131 -1.57 -16.36 -3.18
N GLN A 132 -1.86 -17.20 -4.17
CA GLN A 132 -1.77 -18.66 -4.03
C GLN A 132 -0.35 -19.09 -4.37
N LEU A 133 0.33 -19.74 -3.42
CA LEU A 133 1.72 -20.16 -3.54
C LEU A 133 1.77 -21.53 -4.21
N ILE A 134 1.70 -21.56 -5.54
CA ILE A 134 1.81 -22.79 -6.33
C ILE A 134 3.29 -23.13 -6.54
N GLY A 135 3.95 -23.63 -5.50
CA GLY A 135 5.36 -24.05 -5.54
C GLY A 135 6.37 -22.94 -5.87
N ALA A 136 5.94 -21.67 -5.83
CA ALA A 136 6.78 -20.51 -6.09
C ALA A 136 7.81 -20.35 -4.97
N ARG A 137 9.10 -20.28 -5.33
CA ARG A 137 10.20 -20.00 -4.38
C ARG A 137 10.30 -18.52 -4.01
N THR A 138 9.73 -17.65 -4.83
CA THR A 138 9.76 -16.20 -4.61
C THR A 138 8.43 -15.60 -5.06
N THR A 139 7.93 -14.62 -4.32
CA THR A 139 6.77 -13.82 -4.67
C THR A 139 7.06 -12.36 -4.34
N THR A 140 6.79 -11.46 -5.28
CA THR A 140 7.00 -10.03 -5.10
C THR A 140 5.66 -9.32 -5.06
N LEU A 141 5.45 -8.49 -4.04
CA LEU A 141 4.20 -7.79 -3.77
C LEU A 141 4.45 -6.30 -3.56
N THR A 142 3.50 -5.47 -3.97
CA THR A 142 3.51 -4.04 -3.67
C THR A 142 2.58 -3.78 -2.49
N LEU A 143 3.12 -3.14 -1.44
CA LEU A 143 2.40 -2.87 -0.20
C LEU A 143 2.26 -1.37 0.01
N ASP A 144 1.42 -1.00 0.96
CA ASP A 144 1.48 0.34 1.55
C ASP A 144 2.73 0.47 2.45
N PRO A 145 3.15 1.69 2.79
CA PRO A 145 4.20 1.89 3.79
C PRO A 145 3.65 1.59 5.18
N GLY A 146 4.42 0.86 5.99
CA GLY A 146 4.03 0.52 7.35
C GLY A 146 4.57 -0.82 7.82
N VAL A 147 4.03 -1.27 8.95
CA VAL A 147 4.29 -2.61 9.49
C VAL A 147 3.21 -3.54 8.95
N HIS A 148 3.65 -4.61 8.29
CA HIS A 148 2.77 -5.61 7.71
C HIS A 148 3.00 -6.97 8.36
N VAL A 149 1.92 -7.68 8.62
CA VAL A 149 1.96 -9.07 9.08
C VAL A 149 1.88 -9.97 7.86
N VAL A 150 2.93 -10.75 7.61
CA VAL A 150 3.00 -11.71 6.50
C VAL A 150 2.79 -13.11 7.06
N GLU A 151 1.73 -13.78 6.62
CA GLU A 151 1.35 -15.11 7.05
C GLU A 151 1.27 -16.07 5.86
N VAL A 152 1.72 -17.30 6.04
CA VAL A 152 1.55 -18.39 5.08
C VAL A 152 0.60 -19.39 5.69
N HIS A 153 -0.49 -19.69 5.00
CA HIS A 153 -1.47 -20.66 5.45
C HIS A 153 -1.45 -21.91 4.57
N ASP A 154 -1.79 -23.07 5.13
CA ASP A 154 -2.11 -24.26 4.35
C ASP A 154 -3.52 -24.17 3.71
N ALA A 155 -3.94 -25.25 3.05
CA ALA A 155 -5.25 -25.34 2.43
C ALA A 155 -6.41 -25.28 3.44
N ASP A 156 -6.16 -25.78 4.65
CA ASP A 156 -7.12 -25.90 5.75
C ASP A 156 -7.19 -24.61 6.61
N GLY A 157 -6.29 -23.66 6.35
CA GLY A 157 -6.23 -22.36 7.00
C GLY A 157 -5.26 -22.28 8.18
N HIS A 158 -4.48 -23.31 8.47
CA HIS A 158 -3.46 -23.27 9.52
C HIS A 158 -2.28 -22.40 9.11
N VAL A 159 -1.78 -21.59 10.04
CA VAL A 159 -0.59 -20.75 9.84
C VAL A 159 0.66 -21.62 9.85
N LEU A 160 1.30 -21.77 8.69
CA LEU A 160 2.56 -22.48 8.48
C LEU A 160 3.79 -21.63 8.81
N ALA A 161 3.68 -20.31 8.62
CA ALA A 161 4.70 -19.32 8.97
C ALA A 161 4.05 -17.95 9.17
N ARG A 162 4.62 -17.14 10.06
CA ARG A 162 4.23 -15.75 10.31
C ARG A 162 5.45 -14.91 10.58
N THR A 163 5.48 -13.70 10.05
CA THR A 163 6.49 -12.69 10.36
C THR A 163 5.90 -11.29 10.26
N GLU A 164 6.50 -10.34 10.96
CA GLU A 164 6.21 -8.92 10.79
C GLU A 164 7.35 -8.27 10.02
N SER A 165 7.02 -7.34 9.12
CA SER A 165 7.99 -6.63 8.30
C SER A 165 7.59 -5.16 8.20
N GLU A 166 8.52 -4.27 8.55
CA GLU A 166 8.37 -2.84 8.31
C GLU A 166 8.89 -2.51 6.90
N VAL A 167 8.05 -1.88 6.08
CA VAL A 167 8.42 -1.36 4.77
C VAL A 167 8.18 0.14 4.70
N ARG A 168 9.18 0.88 4.24
CA ARG A 168 9.12 2.34 4.07
C ARG A 168 8.79 2.71 2.64
N GLU A 169 8.37 3.96 2.42
CA GLU A 169 8.11 4.46 1.07
C GLU A 169 9.31 4.24 0.13
N GLY A 170 9.02 3.69 -1.05
CA GLY A 170 10.01 3.38 -2.10
C GLY A 170 10.98 2.26 -1.74
N GLN A 171 10.86 1.66 -0.55
CA GLN A 171 11.77 0.62 -0.09
C GLN A 171 11.49 -0.69 -0.82
N ARG A 172 12.56 -1.35 -1.27
CA ARG A 172 12.54 -2.76 -1.64
C ARG A 172 13.01 -3.56 -0.44
N SER A 173 12.15 -4.42 0.09
CA SER A 173 12.43 -5.28 1.23
C SER A 173 12.35 -6.74 0.79
N GLU A 174 13.20 -7.57 1.37
CA GLU A 174 13.20 -9.02 1.15
C GLU A 174 13.00 -9.73 2.47
N VAL A 175 12.09 -10.72 2.50
CA VAL A 175 11.78 -11.50 3.69
C VAL A 175 11.83 -12.98 3.35
N ALA A 176 12.68 -13.71 4.07
CA ALA A 176 12.81 -15.15 3.91
C ALA A 176 11.90 -15.90 4.89
N LEU A 177 11.00 -16.73 4.37
CA LEU A 177 10.10 -17.59 5.13
C LEU A 177 10.47 -19.06 5.00
N MET A 178 10.20 -19.81 6.08
CA MET A 178 10.27 -21.26 6.13
C MET A 178 8.89 -21.81 6.49
N PRO A 179 8.03 -22.12 5.50
CA PRO A 179 6.74 -22.75 5.76
C PRO A 179 6.99 -24.15 6.35
N ALA A 180 6.56 -24.39 7.59
CA ALA A 180 6.71 -25.70 8.20
C ALA A 180 5.72 -26.69 7.58
N GLY A 181 6.18 -27.55 6.67
CA GLY A 181 5.36 -28.57 6.02
C GLY A 181 5.70 -29.98 6.49
N LEU A 182 5.19 -30.40 7.65
CA LEU A 182 4.82 -31.78 8.04
C LEU A 182 4.53 -31.80 9.56
N PRO A 183 3.38 -32.32 10.02
CA PRO A 183 3.23 -32.62 11.44
C PRO A 183 4.34 -33.61 11.83
N PRO A 184 5.07 -33.41 12.95
CA PRO A 184 5.94 -34.46 13.46
C PRO A 184 5.08 -35.72 13.64
N PRO A 185 5.57 -36.93 13.26
CA PRO A 185 4.84 -38.15 13.52
C PRO A 185 4.47 -38.14 15.01
N ALA A 186 3.20 -38.36 15.31
CA ALA A 186 2.73 -38.45 16.67
C ALA A 186 3.52 -39.54 17.38
N LEU A 187 4.56 -39.14 18.12
CA LEU A 187 5.10 -39.97 19.17
C LEU A 187 3.97 -40.03 20.18
N ALA A 188 3.27 -41.16 20.19
CA ALA A 188 2.44 -41.56 21.30
C ALA A 188 3.31 -41.43 22.56
N TYR A 189 3.13 -40.34 23.29
CA TYR A 189 3.67 -40.21 24.63
C TYR A 189 2.85 -41.16 25.50
N ASP A 190 3.40 -42.35 25.68
CA ASP A 190 3.04 -43.22 26.79
C ASP A 190 3.21 -42.40 28.07
N GLN A 191 2.12 -42.29 28.82
CA GLN A 191 1.98 -41.37 29.94
C GLN A 191 2.71 -41.96 31.15
N GLY A 192 4.04 -41.88 31.14
CA GLY A 192 4.91 -42.34 32.21
C GLY A 192 5.31 -41.21 33.15
N ALA A 193 4.60 -41.13 34.29
CA ALA A 193 5.06 -40.68 35.60
C ALA A 193 5.99 -39.43 35.70
N ALA A 194 5.41 -38.36 36.24
CA ALA A 194 6.14 -37.28 36.88
C ALA A 194 6.99 -37.80 38.05
N ALA A 195 8.26 -37.40 38.11
CA ALA A 195 9.05 -37.36 39.33
C ALA A 195 10.13 -36.28 39.25
N ASP A 196 10.11 -35.43 40.27
CA ASP A 196 11.07 -34.39 40.64
C ASP A 196 12.54 -34.72 40.40
N ALA A 197 13.31 -33.71 39.96
CA ALA A 197 14.63 -33.41 40.53
C ALA A 197 15.10 -32.01 40.11
N SER A 198 15.19 -31.12 41.10
CA SER A 198 15.94 -29.87 41.08
C SER A 198 17.46 -30.11 41.00
N THR A 199 18.21 -29.32 40.23
CA THR A 199 19.58 -28.83 40.54
C THR A 199 20.06 -27.86 39.45
N GLY A 200 20.64 -26.72 39.86
CA GLY A 200 21.13 -25.68 38.94
C GLY A 200 22.51 -25.96 38.37
N PHE A 201 22.86 -25.31 37.25
CA PHE A 201 24.23 -25.24 36.73
C PHE A 201 24.44 -24.01 35.80
N ASP A 202 25.65 -23.45 35.91
CA ASP A 202 26.24 -22.27 35.27
C ASP A 202 26.33 -22.32 33.73
N LEU A 203 26.22 -21.14 33.11
CA LEU A 203 26.26 -20.92 31.65
C LEU A 203 27.63 -20.39 31.20
N ASP A 204 28.68 -21.21 31.21
CA ASP A 204 29.95 -20.84 30.57
C ASP A 204 30.81 -22.04 30.17
N GLU A 205 30.30 -22.94 29.32
CA GLU A 205 31.15 -23.71 28.40
C GLU A 205 30.33 -24.36 27.28
N ALA A 206 30.95 -24.47 26.11
CA ALA A 206 30.35 -24.76 24.82
C ALA A 206 29.55 -26.08 24.73
N LEU A 207 28.40 -25.99 24.04
CA LEU A 207 27.78 -26.93 23.07
C LEU A 207 28.41 -28.34 22.95
N PRO A 208 27.65 -29.46 22.76
CA PRO A 208 26.36 -29.50 22.04
C PRO A 208 25.45 -30.72 22.35
N TRP A 209 24.31 -30.62 23.05
CA TRP A 209 23.22 -31.60 22.85
C TRP A 209 21.85 -30.97 23.07
N ILE A 210 21.06 -31.03 22.00
CA ILE A 210 19.62 -30.78 21.95
C ILE A 210 18.93 -31.79 22.86
N LEU A 211 18.09 -31.33 23.79
CA LEU A 211 16.83 -31.97 24.21
C LEU A 211 16.16 -31.17 25.33
N ALA A 212 15.07 -30.47 25.00
CA ALA A 212 13.76 -30.54 25.66
C ALA A 212 13.00 -29.21 25.57
N GLY A 213 11.93 -29.21 24.77
CA GLY A 213 10.72 -28.46 25.08
C GLY A 213 10.57 -27.06 24.48
N ALA A 214 9.69 -26.96 23.48
CA ALA A 214 8.98 -25.75 23.02
C ALA A 214 9.77 -24.72 22.18
N GLY A 215 9.74 -24.94 20.85
CA GLY A 215 9.45 -23.90 19.86
C GLY A 215 10.33 -22.66 19.85
N THR A 216 11.62 -22.80 19.54
CA THR A 216 12.45 -21.64 19.17
C THR A 216 12.56 -21.55 17.66
N VAL A 217 11.78 -20.63 17.06
CA VAL A 217 11.97 -20.23 15.65
C VAL A 217 13.22 -19.36 15.61
N VAL A 218 14.25 -19.80 14.89
CA VAL A 218 15.46 -19.01 14.64
C VAL A 218 15.12 -17.93 13.62
N LEU A 219 14.86 -16.72 14.11
CA LEU A 219 14.67 -15.51 13.29
C LEU A 219 16.02 -15.08 12.71
N ILE A 220 16.14 -15.12 11.38
CA ILE A 220 17.23 -14.45 10.67
C ILE A 220 16.57 -13.43 9.74
N ALA A 221 16.24 -12.26 10.29
CA ALA A 221 15.86 -11.10 9.51
C ALA A 221 17.14 -10.47 8.94
N VAL A 222 17.39 -10.65 7.65
CA VAL A 222 18.48 -9.96 6.94
C VAL A 222 17.86 -8.82 6.16
N SER A 223 17.87 -7.63 6.77
CA SER A 223 17.44 -6.38 6.14
C SER A 223 18.60 -5.82 5.32
N ILE A 224 18.65 -6.07 4.01
CA ILE A 224 19.63 -5.39 3.15
C ILE A 224 19.07 -4.00 2.81
N ALA A 225 19.59 -2.97 3.47
CA ALA A 225 19.33 -1.59 3.11
C ALA A 225 20.08 -1.25 1.83
N ILE A 226 19.44 -1.39 0.66
CA ILE A 226 19.94 -0.75 -0.56
C ILE A 226 19.47 0.70 -0.54
N GLY A 227 20.25 1.56 0.09
CA GLY A 227 20.05 3.00 0.02
C GLY A 227 20.26 3.47 -1.42
N VAL A 228 19.21 3.97 -2.05
CA VAL A 228 19.38 4.82 -3.24
C VAL A 228 20.03 6.11 -2.73
N ALA A 229 21.34 6.23 -2.93
CA ALA A 229 22.06 7.46 -2.67
C ALA A 229 21.49 8.56 -3.58
N VAL A 230 20.66 9.43 -3.02
CA VAL A 230 20.40 10.74 -3.61
C VAL A 230 21.71 11.51 -3.52
N SER A 231 22.40 11.69 -4.65
CA SER A 231 23.53 12.59 -4.68
C SER A 231 23.01 14.02 -4.58
N GLU A 232 23.11 14.62 -3.40
CA GLU A 232 23.07 16.07 -3.26
C GLU A 232 24.32 16.64 -3.94
N SER A 233 24.16 17.22 -5.13
CA SER A 233 25.18 18.07 -5.71
C SER A 233 25.24 19.36 -4.89
N SER A 234 26.16 19.42 -3.95
CA SER A 234 26.53 20.64 -3.25
C SER A 234 27.22 21.62 -4.22
N GLY A 235 26.67 22.82 -4.33
CA GLY A 235 27.41 24.07 -4.56
C GLY A 235 27.87 24.38 -5.99
N MET A 236 27.10 25.22 -6.69
CA MET A 236 27.67 26.17 -7.64
C MET A 236 27.08 27.56 -7.37
N SER A 237 27.97 28.47 -6.99
CA SER A 237 27.70 29.85 -6.55
C SER A 237 26.92 30.69 -7.57
N PRO A 238 26.15 31.70 -7.11
CA PRO A 238 25.53 32.68 -7.99
C PRO A 238 26.60 33.61 -8.59
N THR A 239 26.96 33.40 -9.86
CA THR A 239 27.61 34.45 -10.64
C THR A 239 26.58 35.52 -10.95
N MET A 240 26.68 36.65 -10.25
CA MET A 240 26.10 37.93 -10.64
C MET A 240 26.40 38.20 -12.13
N SER A 241 25.38 38.13 -12.97
CA SER A 241 25.44 38.72 -14.31
C SER A 241 24.85 40.12 -14.24
N ASN A 242 25.75 41.09 -14.25
CA ASN A 242 25.50 42.52 -14.25
C ASN A 242 24.83 42.92 -15.58
N VAL A 243 23.49 43.01 -15.58
CA VAL A 243 22.71 43.55 -16.70
C VAL A 243 22.66 45.07 -16.53
N PRO A 244 23.21 45.89 -17.44
CA PRO A 244 23.07 47.33 -17.36
C PRO A 244 21.62 47.75 -17.66
N PRO A 245 21.12 48.85 -17.05
CA PRO A 245 19.77 49.34 -17.30
C PRO A 245 19.64 49.85 -18.73
N VAL A 246 18.64 49.32 -19.45
CA VAL A 246 18.17 49.90 -20.71
C VAL A 246 17.47 51.21 -20.39
N VAL A 247 18.11 52.31 -20.80
CA VAL A 247 17.51 53.64 -20.82
C VAL A 247 16.47 53.66 -21.95
N ILE A 248 15.19 53.71 -21.59
CA ILE A 248 14.13 54.06 -22.54
C ILE A 248 14.23 55.57 -22.76
N GLY A 249 14.86 55.96 -23.86
CA GLY A 249 14.80 57.31 -24.36
C GLY A 249 13.42 57.57 -24.95
N GLU A 250 12.63 58.36 -24.22
CA GLU A 250 11.55 59.17 -24.76
C GLU A 250 12.16 60.19 -25.73
N MET A 251 11.67 60.23 -26.98
CA MET A 251 11.91 61.35 -27.89
C MET A 251 10.68 61.53 -28.79
N ASP A 252 9.99 62.64 -28.50
CA ASP A 252 9.03 63.45 -29.28
C ASP A 252 7.94 62.77 -30.13
#